data_AF-A0A7S2M572-F1
#
_entry.id   AF-A0A7S2M572-F1
#
_cell.length_a   1.000
_cell.length_b   1.000
_cell.length_c   1.000
_cell.angle_alpha   90.00
_cell.angle_beta   90.00
_cell.angle_gamma   90.00
#
_symmetry.space_group_name_H-M   'P 1'
#
loop_
_entity.id
_entity.type
_entity.pdbx_description
1 polymer ?
#
loop_
_entity_poly.entity_id
_entity_poly.type
_entity_poly.pdbx_seq_one_letter_code
_entity_poly.pdbx_strand_id
1 'polypeptide(L)'
;YNINEMEVFRVSYVSGVPHTHQQRHQLRRSPKRKQEKRFSKETNRTINEKWATLRELEAELCSLEESFEDEELFITAFASGEGKELITLNVSGTIMVTKRSTLQVADDSVLARQFDDTKWTEQGCTNLRAKEWSPDEVSDWVANTAHIPDDVAALFIEHELSGLELIALNEFGLKEIGVKRAGTICLLLDEISTLKKTASEDVVTLIEHSPYCFGKILDYLRLKRLHDENFIDGPPLPTVCDNQKNRFQKVVRYYFPGDSSKLILG
;
A
#
# COMPACT_ATOMS: atom_id res chain seq x y z
N TYR A 1 23.90 -28.00 47.68
CA TYR A 1 23.49 -26.62 47.37
C TYR A 1 21.97 -26.61 47.28
N ASN A 2 21.31 -26.10 48.32
CA ASN A 2 19.85 -25.95 48.38
C ASN A 2 19.47 -24.69 47.60
N ILE A 3 18.62 -24.84 46.58
CA ILE A 3 17.96 -23.73 45.92
C ILE A 3 16.67 -23.49 46.68
N ASN A 4 16.59 -22.37 47.40
CA ASN A 4 15.36 -21.93 48.06
C ASN A 4 14.35 -21.45 47.00
N GLU A 5 13.09 -21.75 47.30
CA GLU A 5 11.90 -21.55 46.49
C GLU A 5 11.77 -20.14 45.90
N MET A 6 11.30 -20.09 44.65
CA MET A 6 10.97 -18.86 43.94
C MET A 6 9.45 -18.68 44.01
N GLU A 7 8.97 -17.71 44.81
CA GLU A 7 7.54 -17.41 44.90
C GLU A 7 7.04 -16.82 43.56
N VAL A 8 6.15 -17.56 42.89
CA VAL A 8 5.48 -17.12 41.65
C VAL A 8 4.09 -16.58 42.00
N PHE A 9 3.90 -15.27 41.89
CA PHE A 9 2.57 -14.67 42.02
C PHE A 9 1.79 -14.83 40.72
N ARG A 10 0.68 -15.57 40.78
CA ARG A 10 -0.26 -15.74 39.67
C ARG A 10 -1.30 -14.62 39.72
N VAL A 11 -1.25 -13.70 38.75
CA VAL A 11 -2.31 -12.70 38.55
C VAL A 11 -3.42 -13.37 37.74
N SER A 12 -4.54 -13.68 38.38
CA SER A 12 -5.73 -14.19 37.71
C SER A 12 -6.58 -13.03 37.17
N TYR A 13 -6.79 -13.02 35.85
CA TYR A 13 -7.80 -12.18 35.20
C TYR A 13 -9.17 -12.79 35.43
N VAL A 14 -10.07 -12.04 36.07
CA VAL A 14 -11.49 -12.39 36.13
C VAL A 14 -12.13 -11.88 34.84
N SER A 15 -12.49 -12.82 33.97
CA SER A 15 -13.27 -12.57 32.77
C SER A 15 -14.76 -12.42 33.13
N GLY A 16 -15.35 -11.34 32.62
CA GLY A 16 -16.79 -11.12 32.61
C GLY A 16 -17.12 -9.97 31.65
N VAL A 17 -17.61 -10.30 30.46
CA VAL A 17 -18.31 -9.38 29.54
C VAL A 17 -19.78 -9.83 29.54
N PRO A 18 -20.80 -8.95 29.35
CA PRO A 18 -21.07 -8.37 28.04
C PRO A 18 -21.51 -6.88 28.01
N HIS A 19 -21.07 -6.20 26.94
CA HIS A 19 -21.66 -5.06 26.22
C HIS A 19 -22.24 -3.82 26.95
N THR A 20 -21.70 -2.64 26.65
CA THR A 20 -22.37 -1.62 25.80
C THR A 20 -21.46 -0.43 25.47
N HIS A 21 -21.69 0.14 24.28
CA HIS A 21 -21.08 1.35 23.73
C HIS A 21 -21.09 2.55 24.71
N GLN A 22 -20.12 3.45 24.47
CA GLN A 22 -19.94 4.81 25.03
C GLN A 22 -18.95 4.90 26.20
N GLN A 23 -17.69 5.23 25.89
CA GLN A 23 -17.04 6.36 26.55
C GLN A 23 -15.84 6.87 25.74
N ARG A 24 -16.10 7.99 25.05
CA ARG A 24 -15.11 9.00 24.67
C ARG A 24 -14.27 9.39 25.90
N HIS A 25 -12.98 9.57 25.66
CA HIS A 25 -12.03 10.37 26.45
C HIS A 25 -12.10 10.21 27.97
N GLN A 26 -11.35 9.25 28.51
CA GLN A 26 -10.68 9.49 29.78
C GLN A 26 -9.19 9.49 29.55
N LEU A 27 -8.60 10.69 29.51
CA LEU A 27 -7.20 10.93 29.79
C LEU A 27 -6.83 10.08 31.01
N ARG A 28 -6.04 9.02 30.80
CA ARG A 28 -5.34 8.31 31.88
C ARG A 28 -4.34 9.28 32.47
N ARG A 29 -4.81 10.12 33.39
CA ARG A 29 -3.94 10.84 34.32
C ARG A 29 -3.16 9.79 35.09
N SER A 30 -1.87 9.69 34.77
CA SER A 30 -0.93 8.88 35.54
C SER A 30 -1.04 9.26 37.02
N PRO A 31 -1.23 8.28 37.93
CA PRO A 31 -1.40 8.57 39.34
C PRO A 31 -0.12 9.21 39.88
N LYS A 32 -0.23 10.45 40.39
CA LYS A 32 0.87 11.12 41.09
C LYS A 32 1.21 10.35 42.37
N ARG A 33 2.14 9.40 42.28
CA ARG A 33 2.66 8.66 43.43
C ARG A 33 3.50 9.61 44.32
N LYS A 34 3.21 9.62 45.62
CA LYS A 34 3.89 10.47 46.61
C LYS A 34 5.34 10.03 46.78
N GLN A 35 6.26 10.99 46.93
CA GLN A 35 7.67 10.74 47.21
C GLN A 35 7.85 9.87 48.47
N GLU A 36 8.59 8.78 48.35
CA GLU A 36 8.95 7.94 49.49
C GLU A 36 10.03 8.63 50.34
N LYS A 37 9.75 8.80 51.63
CA LYS A 37 10.67 9.40 52.63
C LYS A 37 11.20 8.38 53.64
N ARG A 38 10.96 7.08 53.40
CA ARG A 38 11.15 6.01 54.40
C ARG A 38 12.61 5.53 54.48
N PHE A 39 13.41 5.73 53.43
CA PHE A 39 14.78 5.22 53.36
C PHE A 39 15.83 6.32 53.58
N SER A 40 17.13 5.97 53.49
CA SER A 40 18.22 6.95 53.56
C SER A 40 18.09 8.01 52.45
N LYS A 41 18.68 9.19 52.63
CA LYS A 41 18.59 10.28 51.64
C LYS A 41 19.10 9.85 50.26
N GLU A 42 20.19 9.09 50.23
CA GLU A 42 20.80 8.51 49.03
C GLU A 42 19.81 7.59 48.29
N THR A 43 19.21 6.64 49.01
CA THR A 43 18.29 5.66 48.43
C THR A 43 17.00 6.31 47.95
N ASN A 44 16.41 7.23 48.71
CA ASN A 44 15.24 7.99 48.27
C ASN A 44 15.56 8.83 47.01
N ARG A 45 16.76 9.40 46.90
CA ARG A 45 17.17 10.15 45.70
C ARG A 45 17.19 9.23 44.49
N THR A 46 17.92 8.11 44.56
CA THR A 46 18.00 7.14 43.45
C THR A 46 16.63 6.60 43.07
N ILE A 47 15.77 6.30 44.05
CA ILE A 47 14.40 5.82 43.81
C ILE A 47 13.61 6.90 43.05
N ASN A 48 13.62 8.14 43.50
CA ASN A 48 12.88 9.22 42.84
C ASN A 48 13.41 9.55 41.44
N GLU A 49 14.73 9.48 41.24
CA GLU A 49 15.36 9.62 39.92
C GLU A 49 14.89 8.50 38.97
N LYS A 50 14.91 7.24 39.42
CA LYS A 50 14.40 6.11 38.63
C LYS A 50 12.92 6.26 38.28
N TRP A 51 12.09 6.73 39.20
CA TRP A 51 10.66 7.01 38.94
C TRP A 51 10.44 8.18 37.99
N ALA A 52 11.35 9.15 37.94
CA ALA A 52 11.28 10.25 36.97
C ALA A 52 11.60 9.73 35.58
N THR A 53 12.71 9.01 35.42
CA THR A 53 13.10 8.39 34.15
C THR A 53 12.06 7.39 33.64
N LEU A 54 11.48 6.57 34.52
CA LEU A 54 10.41 5.64 34.12
C LEU A 54 9.20 6.37 33.55
N ARG A 55 8.80 7.51 34.14
CA ARG A 55 7.65 8.28 33.63
C ARG A 55 7.93 8.97 32.30
N GLU A 56 9.17 9.39 32.09
CA GLU A 56 9.59 9.95 30.80
C GLU A 56 9.54 8.88 29.70
N LEU A 57 10.12 7.70 29.97
CA LEU A 57 10.05 6.56 29.05
C LEU A 57 8.61 6.07 28.81
N GLU A 58 7.76 6.05 29.83
CA GLU A 58 6.34 5.72 29.67
C GLU A 58 5.63 6.73 28.76
N ALA A 59 5.95 8.03 28.86
CA ALA A 59 5.39 9.06 27.99
C ALA A 59 5.89 8.92 26.55
N GLU A 60 7.18 8.61 26.35
CA GLU A 60 7.75 8.32 25.03
C GLU A 60 7.10 7.09 24.40
N LEU A 61 6.89 6.01 25.16
CA LEU A 61 6.19 4.82 24.66
C LEU A 61 4.74 5.11 24.28
N CYS A 62 4.00 5.85 25.11
CA CYS A 62 2.63 6.24 24.76
C CYS A 62 2.60 7.07 23.46
N SER A 63 3.50 8.04 23.31
CA SER A 63 3.59 8.84 22.09
C SER A 63 3.94 8.00 20.86
N LEU A 64 4.76 6.96 21.03
CA LEU A 64 5.12 6.05 19.96
C LEU A 64 3.95 5.13 19.59
N GLU A 65 3.22 4.61 20.58
CA GLU A 65 2.01 3.81 20.35
C GLU A 65 0.94 4.62 19.60
N GLU A 66 0.67 5.86 20.02
CA GLU A 66 -0.25 6.77 19.32
C GLU A 66 0.20 7.00 17.86
N SER A 67 1.51 7.11 17.60
CA SER A 67 2.01 7.27 16.22
C SER A 67 1.80 6.04 15.33
N PHE A 68 1.73 4.82 15.92
CA PHE A 68 1.44 3.60 15.16
C PHE A 68 -0.05 3.45 14.84
N GLU A 69 -0.95 3.90 15.73
CA GLU A 69 -2.39 3.93 15.43
C GLU A 69 -2.68 4.87 14.25
N ASP A 70 -2.03 6.03 14.21
CA ASP A 70 -2.10 6.94 13.07
C ASP A 70 -1.53 6.32 11.78
N GLU A 71 -0.45 5.54 11.87
CA GLU A 71 0.14 4.82 10.74
C GLU A 71 -0.77 3.70 10.22
N GLU A 72 -1.43 2.94 11.10
CA GLU A 72 -2.39 1.91 10.70
C GLU A 72 -3.59 2.52 9.97
N LEU A 73 -4.12 3.65 10.47
CA LEU A 73 -5.18 4.41 9.80
C LEU A 73 -4.71 4.95 8.45
N PHE A 74 -3.46 5.41 8.35
CA PHE A 74 -2.89 5.84 7.09
C PHE A 74 -2.76 4.68 6.10
N ILE A 75 -2.19 3.54 6.51
CA ILE A 75 -2.00 2.37 5.64
C ILE A 75 -3.36 1.85 5.16
N THR A 76 -4.33 1.74 6.06
CA THR A 76 -5.68 1.30 5.71
C THR A 76 -6.33 2.29 4.76
N ALA A 77 -6.29 3.60 5.00
CA ALA A 77 -6.83 4.62 4.08
C ALA A 77 -6.09 4.68 2.72
N PHE A 78 -4.76 4.46 2.73
CA PHE A 78 -3.94 4.43 1.52
C PHE A 78 -4.24 3.19 0.66
N ALA A 79 -4.40 2.03 1.30
CA ALA A 79 -4.65 0.74 0.65
C ALA A 79 -6.13 0.50 0.30
N SER A 80 -7.07 1.17 0.95
CA SER A 80 -8.53 1.00 0.73
C SER A 80 -9.11 1.83 -0.41
N GLY A 81 -8.29 2.52 -1.20
CA GLY A 81 -8.74 3.19 -2.42
C GLY A 81 -9.25 2.20 -3.47
N GLU A 82 -10.03 2.68 -4.45
CA GLU A 82 -10.30 1.92 -5.67
C GLU A 82 -8.96 1.45 -6.22
N GLY A 83 -8.65 0.16 -6.20
CA GLY A 83 -7.27 -0.27 -6.49
C GLY A 83 -6.88 -0.18 -7.98
N LYS A 84 -7.53 0.70 -8.74
CA LYS A 84 -7.03 1.35 -9.95
C LYS A 84 -6.10 2.54 -9.63
N GLU A 85 -6.06 3.01 -8.37
CA GLU A 85 -5.26 4.16 -7.95
C GLU A 85 -3.83 3.78 -7.53
N LEU A 86 -3.55 2.56 -7.08
CA LEU A 86 -2.19 2.17 -6.68
C LEU A 86 -1.35 1.77 -7.89
N ILE A 87 -0.14 2.33 -7.97
CA ILE A 87 0.82 2.11 -9.04
C ILE A 87 2.14 1.65 -8.45
N THR A 88 2.62 0.52 -8.96
CA THR A 88 3.96 0.01 -8.69
C THR A 88 4.91 0.48 -9.79
N LEU A 89 6.01 1.11 -9.40
CA LEU A 89 7.06 1.64 -10.28
C LEU A 89 8.37 0.90 -9.99
N ASN A 90 9.12 0.57 -11.04
CA ASN A 90 10.42 -0.08 -10.97
C ASN A 90 11.43 0.98 -11.39
N VAL A 91 12.00 1.66 -10.41
CA VAL A 91 12.98 2.70 -10.65
C VAL A 91 14.36 2.06 -10.60
N SER A 92 14.93 1.71 -11.76
CA SER A 92 16.24 1.05 -11.88
C SER A 92 16.46 -0.11 -10.88
N GLY A 93 15.49 -1.01 -10.76
CA GLY A 93 15.51 -2.15 -9.84
C GLY A 93 14.95 -1.88 -8.44
N THR A 94 14.62 -0.62 -8.11
CA THR A 94 13.99 -0.26 -6.83
C THR A 94 12.47 -0.15 -7.01
N ILE A 95 11.73 -0.99 -6.30
CA ILE A 95 10.27 -0.94 -6.32
C ILE A 95 9.76 0.23 -5.46
N MET A 96 8.89 1.04 -6.04
CA MET A 96 8.22 2.15 -5.37
C MET A 96 6.72 2.06 -5.63
N VAL A 97 5.91 2.23 -4.58
CA VAL A 97 4.45 2.24 -4.71
C VAL A 97 3.93 3.66 -4.46
N THR A 98 3.03 4.14 -5.31
CA THR A 98 2.41 5.45 -5.16
C THR A 98 0.98 5.43 -5.67
N LYS A 99 0.20 6.47 -5.33
CA LYS A 99 -1.08 6.70 -5.97
C LYS A 99 -0.90 7.32 -7.35
N ARG A 100 -1.80 6.99 -8.25
CA ARG A 100 -1.88 7.48 -9.62
C ARG A 100 -2.08 8.99 -9.67
N SER A 101 -3.05 9.46 -8.92
CA SER A 101 -3.33 10.87 -8.67
C SER A 101 -2.11 11.64 -8.15
N THR A 102 -1.16 11.00 -7.46
CA THR A 102 0.13 11.62 -7.10
C THR A 102 1.00 11.89 -8.33
N LEU A 103 1.02 10.98 -9.31
CA LEU A 103 1.79 11.15 -10.56
C LEU A 103 1.13 12.17 -11.50
N GLN A 104 -0.16 12.46 -11.30
CA GLN A 104 -0.95 13.39 -12.09
C GLN A 104 -1.00 14.82 -11.53
N VAL A 105 -0.33 15.12 -10.41
CA VAL A 105 -0.35 16.46 -9.76
C VAL A 105 0.03 17.61 -10.71
N ALA A 106 0.86 17.36 -11.71
CA ALA A 106 1.17 18.33 -12.75
C ALA A 106 0.62 17.85 -14.10
N ASP A 107 -0.53 18.37 -14.51
CA ASP A 107 -1.29 17.93 -15.69
C ASP A 107 -0.48 17.94 -17.00
N ASP A 108 0.47 18.85 -17.12
CA ASP A 108 1.31 19.01 -18.30
C ASP A 108 2.55 18.10 -18.29
N SER A 109 2.82 17.38 -17.19
CA SER A 109 3.97 16.49 -17.04
C SER A 109 3.87 15.21 -17.88
N VAL A 110 5.02 14.62 -18.19
CA VAL A 110 5.11 13.31 -18.86
C VAL A 110 4.47 12.22 -18.00
N LEU A 111 4.62 12.30 -16.67
CA LEU A 111 4.01 11.35 -15.73
C LEU A 111 2.49 11.44 -15.79
N ALA A 112 1.90 12.64 -15.72
CA ALA A 112 0.45 12.81 -15.81
C ALA A 112 -0.12 12.20 -17.09
N ARG A 113 0.55 12.43 -18.23
CA ARG A 113 0.14 11.86 -19.53
C ARG A 113 0.33 10.34 -19.63
N GLN A 114 1.34 9.79 -18.98
CA GLN A 114 1.61 8.34 -18.99
C GLN A 114 0.56 7.60 -18.17
N PHE A 115 0.11 8.22 -17.08
CA PHE A 115 -0.87 7.65 -16.16
C PHE A 115 -2.24 8.32 -16.33
N ASP A 116 -2.60 8.77 -17.53
CA ASP A 116 -3.92 9.30 -17.84
C ASP A 116 -4.95 8.16 -18.04
N ASP A 117 -6.23 8.42 -17.75
CA ASP A 117 -7.30 7.41 -17.70
C ASP A 117 -7.42 6.69 -19.04
N THR A 118 -7.29 7.43 -20.13
CA THR A 118 -7.46 6.90 -21.48
C THR A 118 -6.32 5.97 -21.92
N LYS A 119 -5.12 6.09 -21.32
CA LYS A 119 -3.94 5.31 -21.73
C LYS A 119 -3.59 4.20 -20.75
N TRP A 120 -3.87 4.43 -19.46
CA TRP A 120 -3.56 3.47 -18.41
C TRP A 120 -4.48 2.25 -18.43
N THR A 121 -5.76 2.44 -18.76
CA THR A 121 -6.73 1.33 -18.85
C THR A 121 -6.37 0.31 -19.93
N GLU A 122 -5.58 0.70 -20.93
CA GLU A 122 -5.16 -0.17 -22.03
C GLU A 122 -3.91 -1.02 -21.69
N GLN A 123 -3.10 -0.63 -20.69
CA GLN A 123 -1.75 -1.17 -20.51
C GLN A 123 -1.53 -2.09 -19.29
N GLY A 124 -2.51 -2.36 -18.43
CA GLY A 124 -2.23 -3.33 -17.36
C GLY A 124 -3.22 -3.59 -16.23
N CYS A 125 -4.29 -2.80 -16.06
CA CYS A 125 -5.14 -3.00 -14.87
C CYS A 125 -6.20 -4.11 -14.98
N THR A 126 -6.58 -4.54 -16.17
CA THR A 126 -7.59 -5.61 -16.30
C THR A 126 -7.01 -6.96 -15.87
N ASN A 127 -5.80 -7.28 -16.34
CA ASN A 127 -5.20 -8.62 -16.17
C ASN A 127 -4.63 -8.87 -14.76
N LEU A 128 -4.18 -7.81 -14.06
CA LEU A 128 -3.65 -7.91 -12.69
C LEU A 128 -4.67 -8.40 -11.66
N ARG A 129 -5.96 -8.30 -11.98
CA ARG A 129 -7.07 -8.72 -11.11
C ARG A 129 -7.78 -9.98 -11.58
N ALA A 130 -7.18 -10.72 -12.51
CA ALA A 130 -7.80 -11.96 -12.99
C ALA A 130 -8.17 -12.94 -11.87
N LYS A 131 -7.53 -12.87 -10.69
CA LYS A 131 -7.90 -13.66 -9.51
C LYS A 131 -9.15 -13.17 -8.78
N GLU A 132 -9.51 -11.91 -8.93
CA GLU A 132 -10.65 -11.26 -8.24
C GLU A 132 -11.88 -11.16 -9.13
N TRP A 133 -11.79 -11.56 -10.40
CA TRP A 133 -12.91 -11.45 -11.34
C TRP A 133 -14.11 -12.27 -10.90
N SER A 134 -15.26 -11.62 -10.98
CA SER A 134 -16.58 -12.23 -10.92
C SER A 134 -16.85 -13.10 -12.17
N PRO A 135 -17.83 -14.02 -12.12
CA PRO A 135 -18.22 -14.81 -13.29
C PRO A 135 -18.63 -13.97 -14.50
N ASP A 136 -19.26 -12.81 -14.27
CA ASP A 136 -19.63 -11.86 -15.31
C ASP A 136 -18.39 -11.28 -16.00
N GLU A 137 -17.40 -10.83 -15.22
CA GLU A 137 -16.13 -10.30 -15.75
C GLU A 137 -15.33 -11.38 -16.49
N VAL A 138 -15.37 -12.63 -16.04
CA VAL A 138 -14.76 -13.77 -16.75
C VAL A 138 -15.44 -13.99 -18.09
N SER A 139 -16.77 -13.96 -18.14
CA SER A 139 -17.53 -14.14 -19.38
C SER A 139 -17.28 -12.98 -20.36
N ASP A 140 -17.28 -11.75 -19.88
CA ASP A 140 -16.94 -10.56 -20.67
C ASP A 140 -15.53 -10.68 -21.25
N TRP A 141 -14.55 -11.17 -20.47
CA TRP A 141 -13.20 -11.41 -20.98
C TRP A 141 -13.18 -12.45 -22.10
N VAL A 142 -13.89 -13.58 -21.94
CA VAL A 142 -14.00 -14.62 -22.98
C VAL A 142 -14.66 -14.05 -24.25
N ALA A 143 -15.74 -13.29 -24.11
CA ALA A 143 -16.46 -12.68 -25.23
C ALA A 143 -15.60 -11.66 -26.00
N ASN A 144 -14.73 -10.94 -25.29
CA ASN A 144 -13.82 -9.97 -25.89
C ASN A 144 -12.52 -10.59 -26.44
N THR A 145 -12.32 -11.90 -26.24
CA THR A 145 -11.13 -12.59 -26.75
C THR A 145 -11.26 -12.82 -28.26
N ALA A 146 -10.26 -12.37 -29.02
CA ALA A 146 -10.30 -12.44 -30.47
C ALA A 146 -10.48 -13.88 -30.97
N HIS A 147 -11.39 -14.04 -31.95
CA HIS A 147 -11.67 -15.31 -32.62
C HIS A 147 -12.31 -16.40 -31.74
N ILE A 148 -12.82 -16.04 -30.56
CA ILE A 148 -13.64 -16.92 -29.74
C ILE A 148 -15.13 -16.69 -30.07
N PRO A 149 -15.90 -17.74 -30.36
CA PRO A 149 -17.35 -17.64 -30.54
C PRO A 149 -18.10 -17.21 -29.26
N ASP A 150 -19.12 -16.35 -29.40
CA ASP A 150 -19.90 -15.81 -28.27
C ASP A 150 -20.61 -16.90 -27.43
N ASP A 151 -20.96 -18.04 -28.05
CA ASP A 151 -21.58 -19.17 -27.35
C ASP A 151 -20.65 -19.81 -26.32
N VAL A 152 -19.33 -19.63 -26.46
CA VAL A 152 -18.35 -20.11 -25.49
C VAL A 152 -18.37 -19.26 -24.23
N ALA A 153 -18.57 -17.94 -24.33
CA ALA A 153 -18.66 -17.06 -23.17
C ALA A 153 -19.85 -17.41 -22.27
N ALA A 154 -20.97 -17.84 -22.87
CA ALA A 154 -22.16 -18.30 -22.15
C ALA A 154 -21.87 -19.54 -21.28
N LEU A 155 -20.99 -20.44 -21.73
CA LEU A 155 -20.60 -21.63 -20.95
C LEU A 155 -19.87 -21.25 -19.66
N PHE A 156 -19.04 -20.20 -19.69
CA PHE A 156 -18.30 -19.75 -18.51
C PHE A 156 -19.24 -19.13 -17.46
N ILE A 157 -20.30 -18.44 -17.91
CA ILE A 157 -21.37 -17.93 -17.04
C ILE A 157 -22.24 -19.07 -16.49
N GLU A 158 -22.60 -20.06 -17.32
CA GLU A 158 -23.44 -21.21 -16.92
C GLU A 158 -22.77 -22.02 -15.81
N HIS A 159 -21.44 -22.12 -15.86
CA HIS A 159 -20.63 -22.80 -14.86
C HIS A 159 -20.17 -21.89 -13.71
N GLU A 160 -20.61 -20.62 -13.68
CA GLU A 160 -20.28 -19.62 -12.64
C GLU A 160 -18.76 -19.50 -12.37
N LEU A 161 -17.94 -19.59 -13.41
CA LEU A 161 -16.48 -19.65 -13.23
C LEU A 161 -15.93 -18.33 -12.70
N SER A 162 -15.33 -18.37 -11.51
CA SER A 162 -14.60 -17.24 -10.95
C SER A 162 -13.23 -17.04 -11.61
N GLY A 163 -12.65 -15.87 -11.41
CA GLY A 163 -11.30 -15.56 -11.89
C GLY A 163 -10.20 -16.52 -11.41
N LEU A 164 -10.29 -16.98 -10.16
CA LEU A 164 -9.37 -18.01 -9.63
C LEU A 164 -9.47 -19.33 -10.39
N GLU A 165 -10.69 -19.75 -10.73
CA GLU A 165 -10.96 -20.98 -11.45
C GLU A 165 -10.55 -20.87 -12.92
N LEU A 166 -10.78 -19.73 -13.55
CA LEU A 166 -10.27 -19.41 -14.89
C LEU A 166 -8.75 -19.59 -14.95
N ILE A 167 -8.03 -19.04 -13.97
CA ILE A 167 -6.58 -19.19 -13.87
C ILE A 167 -6.20 -20.66 -13.60
N ALA A 168 -6.96 -21.41 -12.79
CA ALA A 168 -6.67 -22.81 -12.56
C ALA A 168 -7.02 -23.73 -13.76
N LEU A 169 -7.82 -23.22 -14.71
CA LEU A 169 -8.38 -24.00 -15.80
C LEU A 169 -7.30 -24.60 -16.72
N ASN A 170 -7.53 -25.85 -17.12
CA ASN A 170 -6.65 -26.61 -18.00
C ASN A 170 -7.47 -27.23 -19.15
N GLU A 171 -6.80 -27.94 -20.06
CA GLU A 171 -7.46 -28.54 -21.22
C GLU A 171 -8.64 -29.46 -20.85
N PHE A 172 -8.50 -30.20 -19.74
CA PHE A 172 -9.55 -31.07 -19.25
C PHE A 172 -10.75 -30.26 -18.74
N GLY A 173 -10.52 -29.24 -17.91
CA GLY A 173 -11.56 -28.34 -17.42
C GLY A 173 -12.34 -27.67 -18.55
N LEU A 174 -11.66 -27.20 -19.60
CA LEU A 174 -12.29 -26.60 -20.79
C LEU A 174 -13.21 -27.59 -21.53
N LYS A 175 -12.86 -28.87 -21.58
CA LYS A 175 -13.70 -29.90 -22.19
C LYS A 175 -14.91 -30.23 -21.33
N GLU A 176 -14.72 -30.29 -20.00
CA GLU A 176 -15.80 -30.58 -19.04
C GLU A 176 -16.88 -29.49 -19.04
N ILE A 177 -16.51 -28.22 -19.22
CA ILE A 177 -17.47 -27.11 -19.38
C ILE A 177 -18.13 -27.07 -20.78
N GLY A 178 -17.81 -28.01 -21.66
CA GLY A 178 -18.47 -28.15 -22.96
C GLY A 178 -17.78 -27.49 -24.15
N VAL A 179 -16.56 -26.96 -24.02
CA VAL A 179 -15.80 -26.46 -25.18
C VAL A 179 -15.30 -27.65 -26.01
N LYS A 180 -15.92 -27.86 -27.18
CA LYS A 180 -15.67 -29.04 -28.03
C LYS A 180 -14.58 -28.82 -29.07
N ARG A 181 -14.43 -27.60 -29.57
CA ARG A 181 -13.55 -27.31 -30.71
C ARG A 181 -12.11 -27.18 -30.23
N ALA A 182 -11.24 -28.10 -30.68
CA ALA A 182 -9.83 -28.11 -30.29
C ALA A 182 -9.11 -26.77 -30.51
N GLY A 183 -9.38 -26.09 -31.65
CA GLY A 183 -8.79 -24.77 -31.91
C GLY A 183 -9.18 -23.71 -30.87
N THR A 184 -10.43 -23.70 -30.42
CA THR A 184 -10.91 -22.79 -29.37
C THR A 184 -10.27 -23.11 -28.02
N ILE A 185 -10.12 -24.40 -27.68
CA ILE A 185 -9.41 -24.83 -26.47
C ILE A 185 -7.97 -24.33 -26.50
N CYS A 186 -7.26 -24.47 -27.62
CA CYS A 186 -5.89 -23.98 -27.74
C CYS A 186 -5.79 -22.46 -27.58
N LEU A 187 -6.69 -21.70 -28.21
CA LEU A 187 -6.71 -20.23 -28.07
C LEU A 187 -6.98 -19.80 -26.63
N LEU A 188 -7.97 -20.40 -25.96
CA LEU A 188 -8.26 -20.11 -24.54
C LEU A 188 -7.09 -20.46 -23.64
N LEU A 189 -6.41 -21.58 -23.86
CA LEU A 189 -5.25 -21.96 -23.06
C LEU A 189 -4.08 -21.00 -23.23
N ASP A 190 -3.85 -20.51 -24.45
CA ASP A 190 -2.82 -19.51 -24.72
C ASP A 190 -3.14 -18.19 -24.03
N GLU A 191 -4.40 -17.75 -24.10
CA GLU A 191 -4.84 -16.51 -23.45
C GLU A 191 -4.85 -16.63 -21.92
N ILE A 192 -5.28 -17.75 -21.35
CA ILE A 192 -5.16 -18.02 -19.90
C ILE A 192 -3.68 -18.06 -19.47
N SER A 193 -2.78 -18.55 -20.32
CA SER A 193 -1.33 -18.54 -20.06
C SER A 193 -0.76 -17.12 -20.08
N THR A 194 -1.19 -16.29 -21.03
CA THR A 194 -0.86 -14.86 -21.08
C THR A 194 -1.41 -14.12 -19.87
N LEU A 195 -2.65 -14.42 -19.46
CA LEU A 195 -3.28 -13.89 -18.26
C LEU A 195 -2.51 -14.28 -17.00
N LYS A 196 -2.04 -15.53 -16.88
CA LYS A 196 -1.17 -15.98 -15.77
C LYS A 196 0.14 -15.20 -15.70
N LYS A 197 0.80 -15.04 -16.85
CA LYS A 197 2.07 -14.30 -16.92
C LYS A 197 1.87 -12.85 -16.52
N THR A 198 0.88 -12.19 -17.09
CA THR A 198 0.55 -10.78 -16.81
C THR A 198 -0.06 -10.56 -15.41
N ALA A 199 -0.67 -11.56 -14.80
CA ALA A 199 -1.10 -11.52 -13.39
C ALA A 199 0.06 -11.82 -12.41
N SER A 200 1.16 -12.43 -12.89
CA SER A 200 2.36 -12.70 -12.10
C SER A 200 3.45 -11.64 -12.26
N GLU A 201 3.46 -10.97 -13.41
CA GLU A 201 4.20 -9.74 -13.64
C GLU A 201 3.33 -8.63 -13.08
N ASP A 202 3.59 -8.19 -11.84
CA ASP A 202 3.16 -6.84 -11.45
C ASP A 202 3.53 -5.93 -12.63
N VAL A 203 2.55 -5.24 -13.23
CA VAL A 203 2.81 -4.34 -14.36
C VAL A 203 3.60 -3.18 -13.80
N VAL A 204 4.90 -3.38 -13.66
CA VAL A 204 5.76 -2.42 -13.02
C VAL A 204 6.28 -1.50 -14.11
N THR A 205 5.86 -0.24 -14.06
CA THR A 205 6.37 0.76 -15.01
C THR A 205 7.87 0.95 -14.75
N LEU A 206 8.69 0.60 -15.75
CA LEU A 206 10.14 0.75 -15.66
C LEU A 206 10.53 2.22 -15.83
N ILE A 207 11.32 2.71 -14.88
CA ILE A 207 11.89 4.05 -14.87
C ILE A 207 13.40 3.91 -14.80
N GLU A 208 14.07 4.22 -15.90
CA GLU A 208 15.53 4.10 -16.06
C GLU A 208 16.28 5.33 -15.50
N HIS A 209 15.93 5.75 -14.30
CA HIS A 209 16.55 6.88 -13.62
C HIS A 209 16.96 6.54 -12.19
N SER A 210 17.74 7.44 -11.58
CA SER A 210 18.22 7.27 -10.20
C SER A 210 17.04 7.13 -9.23
N PRO A 211 16.96 6.02 -8.46
CA PRO A 211 15.91 5.82 -7.46
C PRO A 211 15.85 6.94 -6.43
N TYR A 212 17.02 7.42 -6.01
CA TYR A 212 17.13 8.54 -5.08
C TYR A 212 16.52 9.83 -5.65
N CYS A 213 16.87 10.19 -6.89
CA CYS A 213 16.36 11.42 -7.50
C CYS A 213 14.85 11.33 -7.76
N PHE A 214 14.38 10.20 -8.27
CA PHE A 214 12.97 9.99 -8.54
C PHE A 214 12.15 9.91 -7.24
N GLY A 215 12.70 9.29 -6.19
CA GLY A 215 12.09 9.29 -4.86
C GLY A 215 11.86 10.70 -4.32
N LYS A 216 12.84 11.62 -4.47
CA LYS A 216 12.67 13.03 -4.09
C LYS A 216 11.57 13.76 -4.86
N ILE A 217 11.37 13.39 -6.14
CA ILE A 217 10.25 13.89 -6.93
C ILE A 217 8.93 13.36 -6.36
N LEU A 218 8.83 12.04 -6.16
CA LEU A 218 7.62 11.41 -5.61
C LEU A 218 7.23 11.98 -4.26
N ASP A 219 8.18 12.14 -3.34
CA ASP A 219 7.92 12.69 -2.01
C ASP A 219 7.35 14.11 -2.09
N TYR A 220 7.90 14.94 -2.98
CA TYR A 220 7.36 16.28 -3.21
C TYR A 220 5.95 16.26 -3.81
N LEU A 221 5.68 15.40 -4.79
CA LEU A 221 4.34 15.29 -5.37
C LEU A 221 3.32 14.80 -4.33
N ARG A 222 3.70 13.88 -3.44
CA ARG A 222 2.86 13.43 -2.32
C ARG A 222 2.51 14.60 -1.40
N LEU A 223 3.51 15.37 -0.98
CA LEU A 223 3.30 16.55 -0.14
C LEU A 223 2.47 17.63 -0.85
N LYS A 224 2.71 17.85 -2.15
CA LYS A 224 1.97 18.82 -2.95
C LYS A 224 0.48 18.47 -3.03
N ARG A 225 0.16 17.20 -3.21
CA ARG A 225 -1.23 16.73 -3.16
C ARG A 225 -1.87 16.96 -1.80
N LEU A 226 -1.17 16.63 -0.70
CA LEU A 226 -1.69 16.88 0.65
C LEU A 226 -1.96 18.37 0.89
N HIS A 227 -1.11 19.24 0.35
CA HIS A 227 -1.36 20.68 0.37
C HIS A 227 -2.61 21.06 -0.44
N ASP A 228 -2.77 20.51 -1.64
CA ASP A 228 -3.92 20.81 -2.50
C ASP A 228 -5.24 20.30 -1.88
N GLU A 229 -5.16 19.28 -1.03
CA GLU A 229 -6.26 18.76 -0.19
C GLU A 229 -6.41 19.50 1.16
N ASN A 230 -5.62 20.56 1.41
CA ASN A 230 -5.59 21.39 2.62
C ASN A 230 -5.19 20.65 3.91
N PHE A 231 -4.43 19.56 3.81
CA PHE A 231 -3.91 18.84 4.98
C PHE A 231 -2.62 19.45 5.55
N ILE A 232 -1.83 20.14 4.72
CA ILE A 232 -0.56 20.78 5.12
C ILE A 232 -0.40 22.16 4.49
N ASP A 233 0.44 23.00 5.10
CA ASP A 233 0.95 24.22 4.49
C ASP A 233 1.90 23.89 3.31
N GLY A 234 2.13 24.88 2.42
CA GLY A 234 2.87 24.72 1.16
C GLY A 234 4.10 23.81 1.25
N PRO A 235 4.27 22.82 0.34
CA PRO A 235 5.31 21.82 0.47
C PRO A 235 6.71 22.45 0.31
N PRO A 236 7.70 22.06 1.14
CA PRO A 236 9.07 22.50 0.95
C PRO A 236 9.64 21.93 -0.36
N LEU A 237 10.51 22.70 -1.03
CA LEU A 237 11.20 22.22 -2.22
C LEU A 237 12.09 20.99 -1.90
N PRO A 238 12.29 20.07 -2.85
CA PRO A 238 13.10 18.89 -2.64
C PRO A 238 14.56 19.20 -2.29
N THR A 239 15.01 18.74 -1.12
CA THR A 239 16.42 18.83 -0.71
C THR A 239 17.21 17.64 -1.25
N VAL A 240 18.24 17.92 -2.04
CA VAL A 240 19.06 16.93 -2.75
C VAL A 240 20.55 17.16 -2.44
N CYS A 241 21.29 16.08 -2.19
CA CYS A 241 22.74 16.14 -1.96
C CYS A 241 23.48 16.80 -3.14
N ASP A 242 24.52 17.58 -2.87
CA ASP A 242 25.25 18.36 -3.88
C ASP A 242 25.73 17.51 -5.07
N ASN A 243 26.21 16.30 -4.80
CA ASN A 243 26.68 15.36 -5.81
C ASN A 243 25.57 14.77 -6.70
N GLN A 244 24.29 14.91 -6.33
CA GLN A 244 23.14 14.44 -7.11
C GLN A 244 22.34 15.58 -7.76
N LYS A 245 22.59 16.86 -7.41
CA LYS A 245 21.82 18.02 -7.93
C LYS A 245 21.69 18.04 -9.45
N ASN A 246 22.79 17.82 -10.17
CA ASN A 246 22.78 17.80 -11.64
C ASN A 246 21.94 16.63 -12.21
N ARG A 247 21.97 15.46 -11.56
CA ARG A 247 21.17 14.30 -11.97
C ARG A 247 19.69 14.55 -11.68
N PHE A 248 19.39 15.08 -10.51
CA PHE A 248 18.03 15.44 -10.12
C PHE A 248 17.39 16.42 -11.10
N GLN A 249 18.08 17.51 -11.44
CA GLN A 249 17.58 18.48 -12.44
C GLN A 249 17.30 17.84 -13.81
N LYS A 250 18.15 16.90 -14.25
CA LYS A 250 17.91 16.17 -15.51
C LYS A 250 16.64 15.32 -15.43
N VAL A 251 16.44 14.57 -14.35
CA VAL A 251 15.25 13.74 -14.15
C VAL A 251 13.99 14.63 -14.09
N VAL A 252 14.04 15.74 -13.36
CA VAL A 252 12.91 16.69 -13.28
C VAL A 252 12.58 17.26 -14.66
N ARG A 253 13.57 17.75 -15.42
CA ARG A 253 13.31 18.31 -16.76
C ARG A 253 12.80 17.28 -17.77
N TYR A 254 13.16 16.02 -17.59
CA TYR A 254 12.66 14.93 -18.42
C TYR A 254 11.18 14.68 -18.16
N TYR A 255 10.78 14.52 -16.90
CA TYR A 255 9.39 14.20 -16.54
C TYR A 255 8.47 15.42 -16.47
N PHE A 256 9.01 16.61 -16.22
CA PHE A 256 8.27 17.86 -16.06
C PHE A 256 8.87 18.91 -17.02
N PRO A 257 8.67 18.77 -18.33
CA PRO A 257 9.23 19.69 -19.30
C PRO A 257 8.55 21.07 -19.24
N GLY A 258 9.31 22.14 -19.49
CA GLY A 258 8.75 23.49 -19.54
C GLY A 258 8.50 24.09 -18.16
N ASP A 259 7.36 24.75 -17.98
CA ASP A 259 7.03 25.49 -16.75
C ASP A 259 6.79 24.58 -15.55
N SER A 260 6.34 23.35 -15.74
CA SER A 260 6.18 22.39 -14.64
C SER A 260 7.50 21.94 -14.03
N SER A 261 8.65 22.14 -14.68
CA SER A 261 9.95 21.96 -14.01
C SER A 261 10.15 22.92 -12.84
N LYS A 262 9.62 24.15 -12.96
CA LYS A 262 9.71 25.19 -11.92
C LYS A 262 8.91 24.80 -10.68
N LEU A 263 7.86 24.01 -10.84
CA LEU A 263 7.07 23.48 -9.72
C LEU A 263 7.96 22.72 -8.73
N ILE A 264 8.99 22.03 -9.21
CA ILE A 264 9.85 21.16 -8.39
C ILE A 264 11.22 21.80 -8.14
N LEU A 265 11.74 22.60 -9.08
CA LEU A 265 13.06 23.22 -8.97
C LEU A 265 13.06 24.59 -8.29
N GLY A 266 11.91 25.25 -8.19
CA GLY A 266 11.82 26.68 -7.82
C GLY A 266 12.04 27.59 -9.01
#